data_AF-A0A0F9C9J9-F1
#
_entry.id   AF-A0A0F9C9J9-F1
#
_cell.length_a   1.000
_cell.length_b   1.000
_cell.length_c   1.000
_cell.angle_alpha   90.00
_cell.angle_beta   90.00
_cell.angle_gamma   90.00
#
_symmetry.space_group_name_H-M   'P 1'
#
loop_
_entity.id
_entity.type
_entity.pdbx_description
1 polymer ?
#
loop_
_entity_poly.entity_id
_entity_poly.type
_entity_poly.pdbx_seq_one_letter_code
_entity_poly.pdbx_strand_id
1 'polypeptide(L)' 'MIKLIMGFVFAIIFLIFASQNMKGININLLVGPPVKVPIIVLVFSSFMCGVVVSLFFTIIGRSRRGKKEV' A
#
# COMPACT_ATOMS: atom_id res chain seq x y z
N MET A 1 -7.63 -18.47 -5.61
CA MET A 1 -6.26 -18.63 -5.06
C MET A 1 -5.21 -17.83 -5.83
N ILE A 2 -5.22 -17.81 -7.17
CA ILE A 2 -4.17 -17.14 -7.96
C ILE A 2 -3.98 -15.65 -7.64
N LYS A 3 -5.07 -14.93 -7.31
CA LYS A 3 -5.02 -13.53 -6.88
C LYS A 3 -4.27 -13.32 -5.55
N LEU A 4 -4.44 -14.25 -4.60
CA LEU A 4 -3.72 -14.23 -3.32
C LEU A 4 -2.24 -14.54 -3.53
N ILE A 5 -1.92 -15.53 -4.38
CA ILE A 5 -0.55 -15.89 -4.74
C ILE A 5 0.15 -14.71 -5.42
N MET A 6 -0.49 -14.04 -6.38
CA MET A 6 0.04 -12.81 -6.99
C MET A 6 0.28 -11.72 -5.93
N GLY A 7 -0.68 -11.48 -5.04
CA GLY A 7 -0.51 -10.50 -3.96
C GLY A 7 0.70 -10.81 -3.07
N PHE A 8 0.92 -12.09 -2.76
CA PHE A 8 2.06 -12.53 -1.95
C PHE A 8 3.40 -12.36 -2.67
N VAL A 9 3.45 -12.70 -3.96
CA VAL A 9 4.64 -12.49 -4.81
C VAL A 9 4.98 -11.01 -4.90
N PHE A 10 3.99 -10.14 -5.12
CA PHE A 10 4.20 -8.69 -5.13
C PHE A 10 4.70 -8.17 -3.78
N ALA A 11 4.16 -8.67 -2.66
CA ALA A 11 4.61 -8.28 -1.33
C ALA A 11 6.08 -8.66 -1.07
N ILE A 12 6.51 -9.86 -1.51
CA ILE A 12 7.91 -10.30 -1.39
C ILE A 12 8.84 -9.41 -2.23
N ILE A 13 8.48 -9.13 -3.48
CA ILE A 13 9.25 -8.24 -4.35
C ILE A 13 9.38 -6.85 -3.72
N PHE A 14 8.28 -6.32 -3.16
CA PHE A 14 8.28 -5.06 -2.44
C PHE A 14 9.22 -5.08 -1.22
N LEU A 15 9.23 -6.17 -0.45
CA LEU A 15 10.10 -6.33 0.72
C LEU A 15 11.58 -6.35 0.33
N ILE A 16 11.92 -7.06 -0.75
CA ILE A 16 13.29 -7.11 -1.28
C ILE A 16 13.73 -5.71 -1.73
N PHE A 17 12.88 -5.02 -2.50
CA PHE A 17 13.17 -3.67 -2.98
C PHE A 17 13.35 -2.69 -1.81
N ALA A 18 12.49 -2.76 -0.81
CA ALA A 18 12.57 -1.97 0.41
C ALA A 18 13.87 -2.20 1.19
N SER A 19 14.27 -3.47 1.35
CA SER A 19 15.49 -3.86 2.05
C SER A 19 16.74 -3.30 1.38
N GLN A 20 16.74 -3.25 0.04
CA GLN A 20 17.85 -2.69 -0.74
C GLN A 20 17.85 -1.16 -0.77
N ASN A 21 16.69 -0.52 -0.61
CA ASN A 21 16.51 0.93 -0.70
C ASN A 21 16.33 1.59 0.70
N MET A 22 17.05 1.10 1.71
CA MET A 22 17.09 1.72 3.04
C MET A 22 17.87 3.03 3.08
N LYS A 23 18.62 3.37 2.02
CA LYS A 23 19.26 4.69 1.89
C LYS A 23 18.18 5.77 1.85
N GLY A 24 18.25 6.71 2.80
CA GLY A 24 17.32 7.82 2.87
C GLY A 24 17.38 8.67 1.61
N ILE A 25 16.22 8.87 0.97
CA ILE A 25 16.08 9.83 -0.11
C ILE A 25 15.74 11.20 0.46
N ASN A 26 16.23 12.25 -0.19
CA ASN A 26 15.83 13.62 0.14
C ASN A 26 14.46 13.88 -0.49
N ILE A 27 13.45 14.06 0.35
CA ILE A 27 12.14 14.52 -0.08
C ILE A 27 12.12 16.04 0.10
N ASN A 28 12.05 16.75 -1.03
CA ASN A 28 11.78 18.19 -1.03
C ASN A 28 10.28 18.39 -0.85
N LEU A 29 9.88 18.81 0.34
CA LEU A 29 8.50 19.19 0.60
C LEU A 29 8.25 20.58 -0.01
N LEU A 30 6.99 20.85 -0.40
CA LEU A 30 6.56 22.16 -0.92
C LEU A 30 6.86 23.31 0.06
N VAL A 31 6.97 23.01 1.35
CA VAL A 31 7.32 23.97 2.41
C VAL A 31 8.29 23.29 3.37
N GLY A 32 9.43 23.94 3.66
CA GLY A 32 10.39 23.52 4.68
C GLY A 32 11.69 22.86 4.16
N PRO A 33 12.62 22.52 5.07
CA PRO A 33 13.89 21.91 4.72
C PRO A 33 13.70 20.46 4.21
N PRO A 34 14.59 19.96 3.33
CA PRO A 34 14.51 18.61 2.80
C PRO A 34 14.59 17.57 3.91
N VAL A 35 13.63 16.64 3.94
CA VAL A 35 13.60 15.57 4.93
C VAL A 35 14.18 14.31 4.30
N LYS A 36 15.14 13.70 5.00
CA LYS A 36 15.66 12.38 4.62
C LYS A 36 14.73 11.30 5.15
N VAL A 37 14.10 10.57 4.24
CA VAL A 37 13.16 9.51 4.61
C VAL A 37 13.56 8.24 3.87
N PRO A 38 13.55 7.07 4.53
CA PRO A 38 13.76 5.80 3.85
C PRO A 38 12.65 5.57 2.82
N ILE A 39 13.01 5.14 1.60
CA ILE A 39 12.04 4.83 0.52
C ILE A 39 10.96 3.86 1.02
N ILE A 40 11.33 2.93 1.89
CA ILE A 40 10.40 1.96 2.47
C ILE A 40 9.22 2.60 3.17
N VAL A 41 9.37 3.77 3.78
CA VAL A 41 8.26 4.46 4.46
C VAL A 41 7.20 4.90 3.47
N LEU A 42 7.60 5.51 2.34
CA LEU A 42 6.70 5.93 1.26
C LEU A 42 6.00 4.76 0.58
N VAL A 43 6.77 3.70 0.36
CA VAL A 43 6.29 2.46 -0.25
C VAL A 43 5.24 1.79 0.65
N PHE A 44 5.56 1.65 1.94
CA PHE A 44 4.68 1.05 2.92
C PHE A 44 3.39 1.86 3.10
N SER A 45 3.48 3.19 3.20
CA SER A 45 2.30 4.05 3.31
C SER A 45 1.40 3.93 2.08
N SER A 46 1.98 3.84 0.87
CA SER A 46 1.23 3.67 -0.37
C SER A 46 0.50 2.32 -0.41
N PHE A 47 1.19 1.24 -0.03
CA PHE A 47 0.61 -0.10 0.06
C PHE A 47 -0.54 -0.16 1.08
N MET A 48 -0.33 0.38 2.28
CA MET A 48 -1.37 0.43 3.33
C MET A 48 -2.59 1.22 2.87
N CYS A 49 -2.40 2.34 2.19
CA CYS A 49 -3.50 3.12 1.64
C CYS A 49 -4.32 2.29 0.64
N GLY A 50 -3.66 1.56 -0.27
CA GLY A 50 -4.33 0.65 -1.20
C GLY A 50 -5.11 -0.49 -0.52
N VAL A 51 -4.55 -1.08 0.55
CA VAL A 51 -5.23 -2.12 1.35
C VAL A 51 -6.47 -1.56 2.03
N VAL A 52 -6.36 -0.39 2.66
CA VAL A 52 -7.48 0.28 3.33
C VAL A 52 -8.60 0.59 2.34
N VAL A 53 -8.27 1.17 1.18
CA VAL A 53 -9.24 1.46 0.13
C VAL A 53 -9.93 0.17 -0.36
N SER A 54 -9.16 -0.89 -0.63
CA SER A 54 -9.70 -2.19 -1.06
C SER A 54 -10.64 -2.82 -0.02
N LEU A 55 -10.29 -2.72 1.27
CA LEU A 55 -11.13 -3.15 2.38
C LEU A 55 -12.45 -2.37 2.41
N PHE A 56 -12.40 -1.04 2.33
CA PHE A 56 -13.60 -0.21 2.27
C PHE A 56 -14.51 -0.59 1.10
N PHE A 57 -13.96 -0.73 -0.11
CA PHE A 57 -14.71 -1.17 -1.28
C PHE A 57 -15.32 -2.56 -1.11
N THR A 58 -14.60 -3.48 -0.48
CA THR A 58 -15.09 -4.83 -0.22
C THR A 58 -16.24 -4.83 0.78
N ILE A 59 -16.12 -4.08 1.87
CA ILE A 59 -17.16 -3.95 2.91
C ILE A 59 -18.42 -3.31 2.32
N ILE A 60 -18.28 -2.19 1.61
CA ILE A 60 -19.40 -1.50 0.97
C ILE A 60 -20.04 -2.37 -0.11
N GLY A 61 -19.22 -3.05 -0.93
CA GLY A 61 -19.70 -3.95 -1.98
C GLY A 61 -20.50 -5.14 -1.42
N ARG A 62 -20.06 -5.72 -0.31
CA ARG A 62 -20.80 -6.78 0.40
C ARG A 62 -22.11 -6.26 1.01
N SER A 63 -22.07 -5.08 1.62
CA SER A 63 -23.26 -4.43 2.19
C SER A 63 -24.34 -4.14 1.13
N ARG A 64 -23.95 -3.72 -0.07
CA ARG A 64 -24.89 -3.48 -1.18
C ARG A 64 -25.48 -4.77 -1.78
N ARG A 65 -24.73 -5.88 -1.80
CA ARG A 65 -25.26 -7.18 -2.24
C ARG A 65 -26.27 -7.76 -1.25
N GLY A 66 -26.03 -7.62 0.06
CA GLY A 66 -26.99 -8.05 1.09
C GLY A 66 -28.33 -7.32 1.05
N LYS A 67 -28.39 -6.10 0.48
CA LYS A 67 -29.65 -5.35 0.29
C LYS A 67 -30.45 -5.73 -0.98
N LYS A 68 -29.87 -6.51 -1.91
CA LYS A 68 -30.58 -6.97 -3.11
C LYS A 68 -31.33 -8.30 -2.93
N GLU A 69 -31.10 -8.98 -1.82
CA GLU A 69 -31.72 -10.28 -1.48
C GLU A 69 -32.78 -10.16 -0.36
N VAL A 70 -33.19 -8.94 -0.01
CA VAL A 70 -34.31 -8.66 0.91
C VAL A 70 -35.39 -7.88 0.16
#